data_AF-A0A3S4TBA5-F1
#
_entry.id   AF-A0A3S4TBA5-F1
#
_cell.length_a   1.000
_cell.length_b   1.000
_cell.length_c   1.000
_cell.angle_alpha   90.00
_cell.angle_beta   90.00
_cell.angle_gamma   90.00
#
_symmetry.space_group_name_H-M   'P 1'
#
loop_
_entity.id
_entity.type
_entity.pdbx_description
1 polymer ?
#
loop_
_entity_poly.entity_id
_entity_poly.type
_entity_poly.pdbx_seq_one_letter_code
_entity_poly.pdbx_strand_id
1 'polypeptide(L)'
;MCITVMVWVVAGVFGGPEWSGWQQRRVPEVRRADSVLSSAVGETVSMRVYLPATAADLSAPGVSARRAHAVTAALAAALPEEDEEGLEVSASLCAADASVELLAAGGPGLADRRVVLAADLDPTEVRELVVGGDVLPGTVEVLGEVDWERVAALLVDEAAAEADVALACTGDEEAFERTAEADLLWYDASERKALAAELARS
;
A
#
# COMPACT_ATOMS: atom_id res chain seq x y z
N MET A 1 6.37 -19.52 -8.31
CA MET A 1 4.91 -19.56 -8.57
C MET A 1 4.20 -19.33 -7.23
N CYS A 2 4.19 -18.07 -6.74
CA CYS A 2 3.45 -17.69 -5.53
C CYS A 2 2.88 -16.26 -5.62
N ILE A 3 3.48 -15.37 -6.41
CA ILE A 3 3.04 -13.97 -6.51
C ILE A 3 1.71 -13.83 -7.31
N THR A 4 1.45 -14.70 -8.29
CA THR A 4 0.25 -14.66 -9.16
C THR A 4 -1.08 -14.89 -8.42
N VAL A 5 -1.08 -15.44 -7.19
CA VAL A 5 -2.33 -15.74 -6.45
C VAL A 5 -2.89 -14.51 -5.73
N MET A 6 -2.05 -13.51 -5.45
CA MET A 6 -2.45 -12.33 -4.65
C MET A 6 -3.34 -11.33 -5.41
N VAL A 7 -3.04 -11.09 -6.69
CA VAL A 7 -3.85 -10.21 -7.56
C VAL A 7 -5.28 -10.75 -7.70
N TRP A 8 -5.45 -12.07 -7.70
CA TRP A 8 -6.76 -12.72 -7.81
C TRP A 8 -7.63 -12.64 -6.54
N VAL A 9 -7.04 -12.43 -5.36
CA VAL A 9 -7.83 -12.24 -4.12
C VAL A 9 -8.42 -10.82 -4.05
N VAL A 10 -7.80 -9.84 -4.70
CA VAL A 10 -8.21 -8.43 -4.61
C VAL A 10 -9.09 -8.00 -5.80
N ALA A 11 -8.80 -8.44 -7.04
CA ALA A 11 -9.48 -7.92 -8.22
C ALA A 11 -10.70 -8.74 -8.72
N GLY A 12 -10.94 -9.97 -8.23
CA GLY A 12 -11.87 -10.91 -8.90
C GLY A 12 -13.05 -11.50 -8.11
N VAL A 13 -13.21 -11.26 -6.79
CA VAL A 13 -14.15 -12.06 -5.95
C VAL A 13 -15.11 -11.23 -5.07
N PHE A 14 -15.35 -9.95 -5.33
CA PHE A 14 -16.27 -9.15 -4.47
C PHE A 14 -17.68 -8.91 -5.03
N GLY A 15 -18.09 -9.63 -6.08
CA GLY A 15 -19.41 -9.48 -6.74
C GLY A 15 -20.37 -10.67 -6.69
N GLY A 16 -20.09 -11.73 -5.93
CA GLY A 16 -20.91 -12.96 -5.90
C GLY A 16 -21.85 -13.08 -4.68
N PRO A 17 -23.04 -13.71 -4.80
CA PRO A 17 -24.02 -13.86 -3.70
C PRO A 17 -23.58 -14.76 -2.51
N GLU A 18 -22.33 -15.24 -2.48
CA GLU A 18 -21.82 -16.20 -1.50
C GLU A 18 -21.26 -15.57 -0.20
N TRP A 19 -21.20 -14.24 -0.09
CA TRP A 19 -20.67 -13.54 1.09
C TRP A 19 -21.60 -13.51 2.32
N SER A 20 -22.78 -14.15 2.25
CA SER A 20 -23.72 -14.27 3.38
C SER A 20 -23.19 -15.12 4.56
N GLY A 21 -22.08 -15.85 4.37
CA GLY A 21 -21.52 -16.79 5.35
C GLY A 21 -20.57 -16.19 6.41
N TRP A 22 -20.02 -14.98 6.19
CA TRP A 22 -19.08 -14.36 7.13
C TRP A 22 -19.75 -13.63 8.30
N GLN A 23 -21.01 -13.20 8.13
CA GLN A 23 -21.78 -12.53 9.19
C GLN A 23 -22.15 -13.44 10.38
N GLN A 24 -21.96 -14.77 10.29
CA GLN A 24 -22.46 -15.72 11.30
C GLN A 24 -21.38 -16.44 12.12
N ARG A 25 -20.09 -16.26 11.81
CA ARG A 25 -19.03 -16.77 12.68
C ARG A 25 -18.64 -15.68 13.69
N ARG A 26 -19.25 -15.77 14.87
CA ARG A 26 -18.82 -15.02 16.07
C ARG A 26 -17.29 -15.05 16.16
N VAL A 27 -16.68 -13.88 16.04
CA VAL A 27 -15.29 -13.65 16.43
C VAL A 27 -15.17 -14.15 17.87
N PRO A 28 -14.31 -15.13 18.19
CA PRO A 28 -14.06 -15.46 19.59
C PRO A 28 -13.44 -14.21 20.22
N GLU A 29 -14.02 -13.76 21.34
CA GLU A 29 -13.46 -12.67 22.12
C GLU A 29 -12.01 -13.01 22.48
N VAL A 30 -11.06 -12.33 21.83
CA VAL A 30 -9.63 -12.49 22.09
C VAL A 30 -9.40 -12.02 23.52
N ARG A 31 -9.10 -12.99 24.39
CA ARG A 31 -8.59 -12.73 25.73
C ARG A 31 -7.26 -11.99 25.59
N ARG A 32 -7.18 -10.81 26.22
CA ARG A 32 -5.95 -10.03 26.35
C ARG A 32 -4.83 -10.96 26.82
N ALA A 33 -3.78 -11.07 26.01
CA ALA A 33 -2.50 -11.62 26.46
C ALA A 33 -1.69 -10.47 27.06
N ASP A 34 -1.29 -10.65 28.31
CA ASP A 34 -0.56 -9.67 29.10
C ASP A 34 0.82 -9.37 28.51
N SER A 35 1.17 -8.08 28.58
CA SER A 35 2.45 -7.49 28.19
C SER A 35 3.61 -8.01 29.04
N VAL A 36 4.73 -8.33 28.40
CA VAL A 36 6.05 -8.41 29.06
C VAL A 36 6.90 -7.23 28.58
N LEU A 37 7.13 -6.29 29.48
CA LEU A 37 7.99 -5.11 29.27
C LEU A 37 9.47 -5.48 29.38
N SER A 38 10.30 -4.97 28.47
CA SER A 38 11.73 -4.75 28.71
C SER A 38 12.09 -3.33 28.30
N SER A 39 12.61 -2.53 29.23
CA SER A 39 12.97 -1.13 29.02
C SER A 39 14.42 -0.96 28.58
N ALA A 40 14.65 -0.24 27.48
CA ALA A 40 15.82 0.60 27.24
C ALA A 40 15.45 1.69 26.22
N VAL A 41 15.68 2.96 26.58
CA VAL A 41 15.62 4.18 25.73
C VAL A 41 14.45 4.23 24.72
N GLY A 42 13.34 4.87 25.12
CA GLY A 42 12.14 5.19 24.31
C GLY A 42 12.20 5.03 22.79
N GLU A 43 12.36 3.79 22.32
CA GLU A 43 12.27 3.41 20.93
C GLU A 43 10.79 3.29 20.67
N THR A 44 10.20 4.35 20.14
CA THR A 44 8.83 4.31 19.63
C THR A 44 8.81 3.19 18.61
N VAL A 45 8.06 2.11 18.91
CA VAL A 45 7.86 1.01 17.98
C VAL A 45 7.15 1.60 16.77
N SER A 46 7.88 1.88 15.70
CA SER A 46 7.30 2.34 14.44
C SER A 46 6.77 1.16 13.65
N MET A 47 5.69 1.39 12.90
CA MET A 47 5.17 0.46 11.92
C MET A 47 5.46 0.97 10.50
N ARG A 48 5.79 0.03 9.61
CA ARG A 48 5.95 0.30 8.19
C ARG A 48 4.58 0.50 7.53
N VAL A 49 4.40 1.64 6.87
CA VAL A 49 3.20 2.03 6.14
C VAL A 49 3.56 2.34 4.69
N TYR A 50 2.81 1.77 3.77
CA TYR A 50 2.93 1.95 2.33
C TYR A 50 1.85 2.91 1.85
N LEU A 51 2.24 4.16 1.58
CA LEU A 51 1.33 5.18 1.10
C LEU A 51 1.28 5.17 -0.43
N PRO A 52 0.07 5.09 -1.04
CA PRO A 52 -0.07 5.34 -2.47
C PRO A 52 0.28 6.80 -2.75
N ALA A 53 1.07 7.03 -3.79
CA ALA A 53 1.54 8.34 -4.20
C ALA A 53 1.63 8.45 -5.72
N THR A 54 1.97 9.63 -6.20
CA THR A 54 2.24 9.96 -7.61
C THR A 54 3.53 10.75 -7.71
N ALA A 55 4.04 10.97 -8.93
CA ALA A 55 5.21 11.82 -9.17
C ALA A 55 5.06 13.24 -8.58
N ALA A 56 3.83 13.76 -8.50
CA ALA A 56 3.56 15.09 -7.91
C ALA A 56 3.87 15.13 -6.40
N ASP A 57 3.62 14.04 -5.68
CA ASP A 57 3.90 13.95 -4.25
C ASP A 57 5.39 14.11 -3.97
N LEU A 58 6.28 13.56 -4.82
CA LEU A 58 7.74 13.62 -4.61
C LEU A 58 8.28 15.07 -4.55
N SER A 59 7.60 16.02 -5.18
CA SER A 59 7.97 17.44 -5.17
C SER A 59 7.31 18.24 -4.03
N ALA A 60 6.36 17.63 -3.31
CA ALA A 60 5.64 18.27 -2.22
C ALA A 60 6.54 18.41 -0.96
N PRO A 61 6.27 19.41 -0.10
CA PRO A 61 6.99 19.60 1.15
C PRO A 61 6.80 18.46 2.16
N GLY A 62 5.65 17.77 2.09
CA GLY A 62 5.27 16.63 2.91
C GLY A 62 4.14 15.85 2.23
N VAL A 63 3.76 14.70 2.80
CA VAL A 63 2.73 13.82 2.23
C VAL A 63 1.46 13.93 3.06
N SER A 64 0.37 14.38 2.44
CA SER A 64 -0.91 14.56 3.12
C SER A 64 -1.50 13.24 3.63
N ALA A 65 -2.22 13.31 4.76
CA ALA A 65 -3.04 12.23 5.29
C ALA A 65 -3.90 11.57 4.20
N ARG A 66 -3.88 10.25 4.14
CA ARG A 66 -4.59 9.43 3.14
C ARG A 66 -4.76 7.99 3.61
N ARG A 67 -5.55 7.23 2.86
CA ARG A 67 -5.55 5.77 2.97
C ARG A 67 -4.20 5.21 2.52
N ALA A 68 -3.74 4.20 3.22
CA ALA A 68 -2.48 3.53 2.99
C ALA A 68 -2.63 2.04 3.36
N HIS A 69 -1.52 1.31 3.27
CA HIS A 69 -1.50 -0.12 3.57
C HIS A 69 -0.37 -0.45 4.54
N ALA A 70 -0.59 -1.39 5.44
CA ALA A 70 0.40 -1.84 6.42
C ALA A 70 0.19 -3.31 6.77
N VAL A 71 1.19 -3.91 7.42
CA VAL A 71 1.07 -5.25 8.01
C VAL A 71 0.16 -5.18 9.24
N THR A 72 -1.13 -5.32 9.00
CA THR A 72 -2.18 -5.32 10.03
C THR A 72 -2.49 -6.73 10.52
N ALA A 73 -3.18 -6.83 11.66
CA ALA A 73 -3.68 -8.11 12.13
C ALA A 73 -4.66 -8.75 11.14
N ALA A 74 -5.49 -7.95 10.46
CA ALA A 74 -6.38 -8.44 9.41
C ALA A 74 -5.63 -9.01 8.21
N LEU A 75 -4.53 -8.37 7.78
CA LEU A 75 -3.69 -8.85 6.68
C LEU A 75 -3.00 -10.17 7.06
N ALA A 76 -2.37 -10.22 8.23
CA ALA A 76 -1.72 -11.44 8.72
C ALA A 76 -2.70 -12.61 8.89
N ALA A 77 -3.96 -12.34 9.27
CA ALA A 77 -4.99 -13.36 9.34
C ALA A 77 -5.49 -13.83 7.96
N ALA A 78 -5.40 -12.97 6.94
CA ALA A 78 -5.79 -13.31 5.56
C ALA A 78 -4.72 -14.13 4.84
N LEU A 79 -3.46 -13.96 5.20
CA LEU A 79 -2.29 -14.63 4.60
C LEU A 79 -1.44 -15.35 5.69
N PRO A 80 -1.99 -16.37 6.36
CA PRO A 80 -1.33 -17.01 7.51
C PRO A 80 -0.06 -17.80 7.15
N GLU A 81 0.16 -18.11 5.87
CA GLU A 81 1.36 -18.76 5.35
C GLU A 81 2.53 -17.80 5.10
N GLU A 82 2.25 -16.50 4.96
CA GLU A 82 3.26 -15.49 4.70
C GLU A 82 3.98 -15.11 6.00
N ASP A 83 5.28 -14.85 5.89
CA ASP A 83 6.06 -14.22 6.95
C ASP A 83 5.94 -12.69 6.89
N GLU A 84 6.67 -12.00 7.76
CA GLU A 84 6.64 -10.54 7.82
C GLU A 84 7.04 -9.88 6.49
N GLU A 85 8.04 -10.44 5.79
CA GLU A 85 8.50 -9.93 4.49
C GLU A 85 7.42 -10.12 3.41
N GLY A 86 6.79 -11.29 3.36
CA GLY A 86 5.66 -11.54 2.44
C GLY A 86 4.45 -10.64 2.69
N LEU A 87 4.14 -10.34 3.95
CA LEU A 87 3.08 -9.41 4.32
C LEU A 87 3.43 -7.95 3.98
N GLU A 88 4.69 -7.56 4.09
CA GLU A 88 5.19 -6.25 3.65
C GLU A 88 5.09 -6.08 2.14
N VAL A 89 5.50 -7.10 1.37
CA VAL A 89 5.30 -7.13 -0.08
C VAL A 89 3.81 -7.00 -0.40
N SER A 90 2.96 -7.73 0.31
CA SER A 90 1.51 -7.69 0.14
C SER A 90 0.92 -6.30 0.33
N ALA A 91 1.30 -5.63 1.41
CA ALA A 91 0.85 -4.28 1.71
C ALA A 91 1.36 -3.26 0.68
N SER A 92 2.61 -3.39 0.24
CA SER A 92 3.20 -2.50 -0.76
C SER A 92 2.54 -2.61 -2.14
N LEU A 93 2.18 -3.84 -2.57
CA LEU A 93 1.45 -4.07 -3.81
C LEU A 93 0.03 -3.49 -3.76
N CYS A 94 -0.67 -3.63 -2.62
CA CYS A 94 -1.97 -2.97 -2.44
C CYS A 94 -1.85 -1.43 -2.55
N ALA A 95 -0.78 -0.85 -2.03
CA ALA A 95 -0.52 0.58 -2.18
C ALA A 95 -0.15 0.97 -3.63
N ALA A 96 0.46 0.06 -4.40
CA ALA A 96 0.75 0.28 -5.81
C ALA A 96 -0.56 0.28 -6.64
N ASP A 97 -1.47 -0.64 -6.36
CA ASP A 97 -2.81 -0.66 -6.97
C ASP A 97 -3.58 0.64 -6.66
N ALA A 98 -3.55 1.08 -5.41
CA ALA A 98 -4.14 2.36 -5.02
C ALA A 98 -3.43 3.58 -5.64
N SER A 99 -2.16 3.46 -6.05
CA SER A 99 -1.46 4.51 -6.81
C SER A 99 -2.07 4.68 -8.21
N VAL A 100 -2.52 3.60 -8.86
CA VAL A 100 -3.24 3.67 -10.14
C VAL A 100 -4.56 4.43 -9.97
N GLU A 101 -5.29 4.19 -8.90
CA GLU A 101 -6.53 4.94 -8.59
C GLU A 101 -6.26 6.45 -8.41
N LEU A 102 -5.15 6.80 -7.73
CA LEU A 102 -4.73 8.20 -7.58
C LEU A 102 -4.35 8.84 -8.92
N LEU A 103 -3.64 8.13 -9.79
CA LEU A 103 -3.28 8.60 -11.13
C LEU A 103 -4.53 8.82 -11.99
N ALA A 104 -5.46 7.87 -12.00
CA ALA A 104 -6.74 7.99 -12.69
C ALA A 104 -7.55 9.21 -12.24
N ALA A 105 -7.51 9.55 -10.94
CA ALA A 105 -8.17 10.72 -10.38
C ALA A 105 -7.40 12.04 -10.61
N GLY A 106 -6.07 12.00 -10.73
CA GLY A 106 -5.18 13.16 -10.84
C GLY A 106 -5.21 13.87 -12.19
N GLY A 107 -5.65 13.17 -13.25
CA GLY A 107 -5.77 13.73 -14.59
C GLY A 107 -4.44 13.83 -15.35
N PRO A 108 -4.44 14.42 -16.57
CA PRO A 108 -3.30 14.37 -17.48
C PRO A 108 -2.10 15.18 -16.98
N GLY A 109 -0.89 14.71 -17.27
CA GLY A 109 0.37 15.39 -16.97
C GLY A 109 1.13 14.87 -15.75
N LEU A 110 0.60 13.84 -15.09
CA LEU A 110 1.36 13.00 -14.17
C LEU A 110 2.09 11.93 -14.98
N ALA A 111 3.26 11.50 -14.50
CA ALA A 111 3.93 10.32 -15.05
C ALA A 111 3.05 9.09 -14.81
N ASP A 112 2.85 8.28 -15.85
CA ASP A 112 2.11 7.01 -15.79
C ASP A 112 2.95 5.92 -15.12
N ARG A 113 3.47 6.16 -13.91
CA ARG A 113 4.21 5.19 -13.10
C ARG A 113 3.64 5.17 -11.69
N ARG A 114 3.37 3.98 -11.16
CA ARG A 114 2.97 3.82 -9.75
C ARG A 114 4.11 4.27 -8.85
N VAL A 115 3.76 4.98 -7.78
CA VAL A 115 4.69 5.40 -6.74
C VAL A 115 4.11 4.98 -5.40
N VAL A 116 4.91 4.28 -4.60
CA VAL A 116 4.59 3.90 -3.22
C VAL A 116 5.67 4.44 -2.31
N LEU A 117 5.25 5.07 -1.21
CA LEU A 117 6.16 5.58 -0.18
C LEU A 117 6.13 4.62 1.01
N ALA A 118 7.29 4.04 1.33
CA ALA A 118 7.46 3.21 2.51
C ALA A 118 7.89 4.10 3.69
N ALA A 119 6.97 4.39 4.61
CA ALA A 119 7.18 5.29 5.75
C ALA A 119 7.09 4.57 7.10
N ASP A 120 7.90 5.00 8.06
CA ASP A 120 7.88 4.52 9.44
C ASP A 120 7.07 5.49 10.32
N LEU A 121 5.91 5.04 10.79
CA LEU A 121 4.97 5.86 11.56
C LEU A 121 4.73 5.26 12.95
N ASP A 122 4.39 6.09 13.93
CA ASP A 122 3.94 5.59 15.22
C ASP A 122 2.54 4.95 15.05
N PRO A 123 2.26 3.79 15.67
CA PRO A 123 0.95 3.14 15.59
C PRO A 123 -0.23 4.01 16.03
N THR A 124 0.00 5.06 16.83
CA THR A 124 -1.03 6.03 17.23
C THR A 124 -1.38 7.03 16.14
N GLU A 125 -0.51 7.18 15.12
CA GLU A 125 -0.72 8.05 13.95
C GLU A 125 -1.47 7.33 12.82
N VAL A 126 -1.81 6.05 13.03
CA VAL A 126 -2.41 5.18 12.02
C VAL A 126 -3.62 4.45 12.59
N ARG A 127 -4.68 4.36 11.80
CA ARG A 127 -5.92 3.70 12.18
C ARG A 127 -6.27 2.59 11.21
N GLU A 128 -6.23 1.35 11.67
CA GLU A 128 -6.71 0.20 10.88
C GLU A 128 -8.20 0.37 10.54
N LEU A 129 -8.53 0.12 9.27
CA LEU A 129 -9.91 0.19 8.80
C LEU A 129 -10.55 -1.18 8.87
N VAL A 130 -11.85 -1.20 9.18
CA VAL A 130 -12.63 -2.45 9.21
C VAL A 130 -12.80 -2.97 7.78
N VAL A 131 -12.35 -4.19 7.54
CA VAL A 131 -12.46 -4.89 6.25
C VAL A 131 -13.92 -5.01 5.81
N GLY A 132 -14.18 -4.70 4.54
CA GLY A 132 -15.50 -4.78 3.92
C GLY A 132 -15.71 -3.76 2.79
N GLY A 133 -16.56 -4.09 1.83
CA GLY A 133 -16.69 -3.31 0.60
C GLY A 133 -15.32 -3.21 -0.10
N ASP A 134 -14.90 -1.99 -0.42
CA ASP A 134 -13.60 -1.70 -1.07
C ASP A 134 -12.45 -1.58 -0.06
N VAL A 135 -12.64 -2.01 1.20
CA VAL A 135 -11.59 -2.00 2.23
C VAL A 135 -10.97 -3.39 2.35
N LEU A 136 -9.73 -3.50 1.90
CA LEU A 136 -8.95 -4.72 1.92
C LEU A 136 -8.32 -4.97 3.31
N PRO A 137 -7.99 -6.23 3.66
CA PRO A 137 -7.06 -6.50 4.74
C PRO A 137 -5.77 -5.70 4.55
N GLY A 138 -5.24 -5.09 5.61
CA GLY A 138 -4.06 -4.22 5.50
C GLY A 138 -4.37 -2.75 5.26
N THR A 139 -5.61 -2.37 4.90
CA THR A 139 -5.94 -0.95 4.70
C THR A 139 -5.97 -0.20 6.04
N VAL A 140 -5.22 0.90 6.07
CA VAL A 140 -5.15 1.83 7.19
C VAL A 140 -5.44 3.26 6.75
N GLU A 141 -5.82 4.12 7.68
CA GLU A 141 -5.87 5.57 7.51
C GLU A 141 -4.71 6.22 8.27
N VAL A 142 -3.88 6.98 7.56
CA VAL A 142 -2.86 7.84 8.16
C VAL A 142 -3.54 9.13 8.64
N LEU A 143 -3.40 9.44 9.92
CA LEU A 143 -4.19 10.49 10.58
C LEU A 143 -3.62 11.91 10.41
N GLY A 144 -2.35 12.03 10.00
CA GLY A 144 -1.64 13.30 9.87
C GLY A 144 -0.77 13.38 8.62
N GLU A 145 -0.15 14.55 8.42
CA GLU A 145 0.87 14.71 7.38
C GLU A 145 2.12 13.89 7.74
N VAL A 146 2.73 13.27 6.73
CA VAL A 146 3.95 12.48 6.86
C VAL A 146 5.12 13.30 6.33
N ASP A 147 6.06 13.59 7.24
CA ASP A 147 7.34 14.23 6.92
C ASP A 147 8.24 13.29 6.12
N TRP A 148 9.07 13.86 5.23
CA TRP A 148 9.99 13.08 4.39
C TRP A 148 11.06 12.34 5.18
N GLU A 149 11.41 12.83 6.37
CA GLU A 149 12.34 12.18 7.30
C GLU A 149 11.83 10.82 7.82
N ARG A 150 10.52 10.56 7.68
CA ARG A 150 9.90 9.27 8.04
C ARG A 150 9.81 8.31 6.88
N VAL A 151 10.06 8.75 5.65
CA VAL A 151 10.06 7.88 4.46
C VAL A 151 11.40 7.17 4.39
N ALA A 152 11.41 5.85 4.48
CA ALA A 152 12.63 5.06 4.37
C ALA A 152 12.96 4.68 2.92
N ALA A 153 11.94 4.49 2.08
CA ALA A 153 12.13 4.11 0.68
C ALA A 153 10.98 4.57 -0.22
N LEU A 154 11.29 4.61 -1.52
CA LEU A 154 10.34 4.84 -2.60
C LEU A 154 10.32 3.58 -3.46
N LEU A 155 9.13 3.09 -3.80
CA LEU A 155 8.95 1.98 -4.73
C LEU A 155 8.26 2.53 -5.97
N VAL A 156 8.91 2.44 -7.14
CA VAL A 156 8.43 3.07 -8.36
C VAL A 156 8.55 2.10 -9.54
N ASP A 157 7.54 2.10 -10.41
CA ASP A 157 7.57 1.29 -11.62
C ASP A 157 8.79 1.59 -12.51
N GLU A 158 9.26 0.55 -13.20
CA GLU A 158 10.13 0.71 -14.35
C GLU A 158 9.43 1.47 -15.49
N ALA A 159 10.19 2.16 -16.33
CA ALA A 159 9.64 2.87 -17.51
C ALA A 159 8.87 1.94 -18.46
N ALA A 160 9.14 0.62 -18.45
CA ALA A 160 8.42 -0.35 -19.26
C ALA A 160 6.93 -0.50 -18.88
N ALA A 161 6.56 -0.18 -17.63
CA ALA A 161 5.18 -0.27 -17.17
C ALA A 161 4.31 0.92 -17.60
N GLU A 162 4.92 2.01 -18.11
CA GLU A 162 4.21 3.28 -18.37
C GLU A 162 2.96 3.12 -19.24
N ALA A 163 3.06 2.33 -20.32
CA ALA A 163 1.95 2.10 -21.22
C ALA A 163 0.78 1.35 -20.56
N ASP A 164 1.09 0.37 -19.71
CA ASP A 164 0.06 -0.42 -19.03
C ASP A 164 -0.60 0.37 -17.90
N VAL A 165 0.17 1.18 -17.15
CA VAL A 165 -0.37 2.09 -16.13
C VAL A 165 -1.30 3.13 -16.77
N ALA A 166 -0.90 3.71 -17.91
CA ALA A 166 -1.74 4.67 -18.64
C ALA A 166 -3.09 4.06 -19.06
N LEU A 167 -3.08 2.83 -19.58
CA LEU A 167 -4.29 2.10 -19.95
C LEU A 167 -5.14 1.74 -18.73
N ALA A 168 -4.51 1.24 -17.66
CA ALA A 168 -5.18 0.90 -16.41
C ALA A 168 -5.89 2.11 -15.80
N CYS A 169 -5.28 3.30 -15.86
CA CYS A 169 -5.90 4.56 -15.40
C CYS A 169 -7.19 4.92 -16.16
N THR A 170 -7.39 4.37 -17.36
CA THR A 170 -8.62 4.54 -18.16
C THR A 170 -9.64 3.42 -18.00
N GLY A 171 -9.37 2.45 -17.10
CA GLY A 171 -10.25 1.34 -16.78
C GLY A 171 -9.99 0.06 -17.58
N ASP A 172 -8.82 -0.09 -18.19
CA ASP A 172 -8.42 -1.36 -18.83
C ASP A 172 -7.99 -2.39 -17.77
N GLU A 173 -8.85 -3.39 -17.54
CA GLU A 173 -8.64 -4.45 -16.54
C GLU A 173 -7.44 -5.35 -16.86
N GLU A 174 -7.20 -5.68 -18.13
CA GLU A 174 -6.04 -6.51 -18.52
C GLU A 174 -4.73 -5.75 -18.36
N ALA A 175 -4.74 -4.44 -18.61
CA ALA A 175 -3.59 -3.59 -18.33
C ALA A 175 -3.33 -3.48 -16.83
N PHE A 176 -4.39 -3.33 -16.02
CA PHE A 176 -4.27 -3.32 -14.57
C PHE A 176 -3.61 -4.60 -14.04
N GLU A 177 -4.05 -5.78 -14.51
CA GLU A 177 -3.40 -7.06 -14.17
C GLU A 177 -1.91 -7.08 -14.53
N ARG A 178 -1.53 -6.60 -15.72
CA ARG A 178 -0.11 -6.51 -16.11
C ARG A 178 0.68 -5.57 -15.21
N THR A 179 0.11 -4.44 -14.77
CA THR A 179 0.78 -3.56 -13.80
C THR A 179 0.98 -4.26 -12.46
N ALA A 180 0.01 -5.03 -11.99
CA ALA A 180 0.11 -5.76 -10.73
C ALA A 180 1.23 -6.82 -10.73
N GLU A 181 1.58 -7.35 -11.91
CA GLU A 181 2.71 -8.27 -12.11
C GLU A 181 4.06 -7.56 -12.34
N ALA A 182 4.06 -6.24 -12.59
CA ALA A 182 5.27 -5.48 -12.85
C ALA A 182 6.06 -5.21 -11.56
N ASP A 183 7.38 -5.37 -11.64
CA ASP A 183 8.29 -5.10 -10.54
C ASP A 183 8.34 -3.60 -10.21
N LEU A 184 8.40 -3.28 -8.91
CA LEU A 184 8.68 -1.94 -8.42
C LEU A 184 10.17 -1.82 -8.06
N LEU A 185 10.84 -0.84 -8.67
CA LEU A 185 12.22 -0.51 -8.32
C LEU A 185 12.26 0.16 -6.95
N TRP A 186 13.21 -0.28 -6.13
CA TRP A 186 13.50 0.32 -4.83
C TRP A 186 14.47 1.49 -5.00
N TYR A 187 14.14 2.63 -4.40
CA TYR A 187 15.00 3.80 -4.29
C TYR A 187 15.12 4.26 -2.84
N ASP A 188 16.29 4.76 -2.49
CA ASP A 188 16.51 5.39 -1.19
C ASP A 188 15.78 6.74 -1.13
N ALA A 189 15.29 7.13 0.05
CA ALA A 189 14.59 8.40 0.23
C ALA A 189 15.44 9.63 -0.14
N SER A 190 16.77 9.53 -0.08
CA SER A 190 17.69 10.60 -0.53
C SER A 190 17.65 10.82 -2.04
N GLU A 191 17.22 9.84 -2.82
CA GLU A 191 17.12 9.91 -4.29
C GLU A 191 15.87 10.64 -4.76
N ARG A 192 14.93 10.97 -3.86
CA ARG A 192 13.65 11.63 -4.14
C ARG A 192 13.74 12.76 -5.15
N LYS A 193 14.70 13.69 -4.99
CA LYS A 193 14.81 14.86 -5.88
C LYS A 193 15.23 14.48 -7.30
N ALA A 194 16.11 13.49 -7.45
CA ALA A 194 16.52 12.99 -8.75
C ALA A 194 15.37 12.25 -9.42
N LEU A 195 14.67 11.41 -8.67
CA LEU A 195 13.52 10.64 -9.14
C LEU A 195 12.35 11.55 -9.55
N ALA A 196 12.03 12.58 -8.75
CA ALA A 196 11.02 13.58 -9.11
C ALA A 196 11.36 14.30 -10.43
N ALA A 197 12.63 14.67 -10.63
CA ALA A 197 13.06 15.30 -11.86
C ALA A 197 13.01 14.34 -13.06
N GLU A 198 13.28 13.05 -12.85
CA GLU A 198 13.14 12.02 -13.87
C GLU A 198 11.70 11.84 -14.30
N LEU A 199 10.80 11.60 -13.35
CA LEU A 199 9.38 11.38 -13.61
C LEU A 199 8.73 12.60 -14.28
N ALA A 200 9.17 13.82 -13.99
CA ALA A 200 8.68 15.02 -14.66
C ALA A 200 9.10 15.14 -16.15
N ARG A 201 9.95 14.25 -16.65
CA ARG A 201 10.39 14.19 -18.07
C ARG A 201 9.82 12.99 -18.84
N SER A 202 9.23 12.02 -18.14
CA SER A 202 8.41 10.96 -18.73
C SER A 202 7.13 11.57 -19.29
#